data_AF-A0A975QP23-F1
#
_entry.id   AF-A0A975QP23-F1
#
_cell.length_a   1.000
_cell.length_b   1.000
_cell.length_c   1.000
_cell.angle_alpha   90.00
_cell.angle_beta   90.00
_cell.angle_gamma   90.00
#
_symmetry.space_group_name_H-M   'P 1'
#
loop_
_entity.id
_entity.type
_entity.pdbx_description
1 polymer ?
#
loop_
_entity_poly.entity_id
_entity_poly.type
_entity_poly.pdbx_seq_one_letter_code
_entity_poly.pdbx_strand_id
1 'polypeptide(L)'
;MTEKKIKDMILKDIIRTKGNPTIHNLKLHISNGNSEKDTKNYLHSTLKVFGSLNEVSVSKELSDQVYDYLKENKYLNDIDFYSLTPGDKLLLRSHEIVEFIEMKRTNFIGRMNGKNYRIPIMSAIEVVEKAKPKEKFDVTKLKANQYFYINHKGIAELFIFKEIKNNKVVGINPTNQGLYNIAIDDFNFNPLDICYNL
;
A
#
# COMPACT_ATOMS: atom_id res chain seq x y z
N MET A 1 -17.90 -41.02 3.40
CA MET A 1 -18.10 -39.60 3.77
C MET A 1 -18.47 -38.85 2.49
N THR A 2 -19.55 -38.05 2.46
CA THR A 2 -19.96 -37.37 1.22
C THR A 2 -19.07 -36.16 0.93
N GLU A 3 -18.89 -35.82 -0.35
CA GLU A 3 -18.13 -34.64 -0.80
C GLU A 3 -18.60 -33.35 -0.11
N LYS A 4 -19.92 -33.22 0.08
CA LYS A 4 -20.53 -32.11 0.85
C LYS A 4 -20.05 -32.06 2.30
N LYS A 5 -19.92 -33.22 2.98
CA LYS A 5 -19.45 -33.31 4.37
C LYS A 5 -17.96 -32.96 4.47
N ILE A 6 -17.17 -33.31 3.45
CA ILE A 6 -15.76 -32.92 3.30
C ILE A 6 -15.65 -31.41 3.09
N LYS A 7 -16.45 -30.82 2.19
CA LYS A 7 -16.52 -29.37 1.98
C LYS A 7 -16.88 -28.63 3.26
N ASP A 8 -17.91 -29.09 3.96
CA ASP A 8 -18.33 -28.49 5.23
C ASP A 8 -17.27 -28.63 6.33
N MET A 9 -16.53 -29.74 6.38
CA MET A 9 -15.43 -29.91 7.34
C MET A 9 -14.23 -29.01 7.01
N ILE A 10 -13.81 -28.96 5.74
CA ILE A 10 -12.72 -28.09 5.28
C ILE A 10 -13.09 -26.62 5.50
N LEU A 11 -14.32 -26.20 5.13
CA LEU A 11 -14.81 -24.84 5.41
C LEU A 11 -14.87 -24.57 6.92
N LYS A 12 -15.42 -25.50 7.71
CA LYS A 12 -15.51 -25.32 9.17
C LYS A 12 -14.13 -25.23 9.79
N ASP A 13 -13.17 -26.03 9.38
CA ASP A 13 -11.80 -25.94 9.91
C ASP A 13 -11.07 -24.69 9.41
N ILE A 14 -11.32 -24.27 8.17
CA ILE A 14 -10.83 -22.99 7.61
C ILE A 14 -11.36 -21.79 8.41
N ILE A 15 -12.63 -21.83 8.80
CA ILE A 15 -13.32 -20.77 9.53
C ILE A 15 -12.99 -20.83 11.04
N ARG A 16 -12.89 -22.03 11.62
CA ARG A 16 -12.78 -22.27 13.07
C ARG A 16 -11.35 -22.10 13.56
N THR A 17 -10.34 -22.36 12.73
CA THR A 17 -8.94 -22.16 13.12
C THR A 17 -8.49 -20.72 12.85
N LYS A 18 -8.84 -19.80 13.75
CA LYS A 18 -8.24 -18.45 13.85
C LYS A 18 -6.71 -18.47 14.10
N GLY A 19 -6.05 -19.63 14.09
CA GLY A 19 -4.63 -19.80 14.40
C GLY A 19 -3.90 -20.95 13.69
N ASN A 20 -4.43 -21.52 12.60
CA ASN A 20 -3.68 -22.54 11.85
C ASN A 20 -2.70 -21.87 10.85
N PRO A 21 -1.38 -22.09 10.97
CA PRO A 21 -0.35 -21.43 10.14
C PRO A 21 -0.54 -21.65 8.64
N THR A 22 -1.22 -22.72 8.22
CA THR A 22 -1.42 -23.02 6.79
C THR A 22 -2.46 -22.10 6.14
N ILE A 23 -3.54 -21.74 6.84
CA ILE A 23 -4.52 -20.73 6.39
C ILE A 23 -3.95 -19.33 6.51
N HIS A 24 -3.11 -19.11 7.53
CA HIS A 24 -2.34 -17.87 7.66
C HIS A 24 -1.41 -17.67 6.45
N ASN A 25 -0.70 -18.72 6.02
CA ASN A 25 0.15 -18.70 4.84
C ASN A 25 -0.65 -18.55 3.53
N LEU A 26 -1.84 -19.14 3.47
CA LEU A 26 -2.76 -18.95 2.35
C LEU A 26 -3.25 -17.51 2.22
N LYS A 27 -3.67 -16.91 3.33
CA LYS A 27 -4.06 -15.51 3.35
C LYS A 27 -2.88 -14.59 3.03
N LEU A 28 -1.68 -14.88 3.55
CA LEU A 28 -0.44 -14.15 3.23
C LEU A 28 -0.09 -14.22 1.73
N HIS A 29 -0.21 -15.41 1.13
CA HIS A 29 0.10 -15.60 -0.29
C HIS A 29 -0.91 -14.87 -1.20
N ILE A 30 -2.17 -14.78 -0.79
CA ILE A 30 -3.20 -14.06 -1.53
C ILE A 30 -3.05 -12.54 -1.38
N SER A 31 -2.71 -12.05 -0.18
CA SER A 31 -2.53 -10.63 0.10
C SER A 31 -1.27 -9.99 -0.54
N ASN A 32 -0.39 -10.78 -1.15
CA ASN A 32 0.85 -10.27 -1.77
C ASN A 32 0.67 -9.79 -3.22
N GLY A 33 -0.56 -9.68 -3.72
CA GLY A 33 -0.83 -9.22 -5.09
C GLY A 33 -0.50 -10.25 -6.17
N ASN A 34 -0.52 -11.54 -5.82
CA ASN A 34 -0.32 -12.64 -6.77
C ASN A 34 -1.52 -12.75 -7.72
N SER A 35 -1.30 -13.19 -8.96
CA SER A 35 -2.38 -13.36 -9.93
C SER A 35 -3.44 -14.35 -9.43
N GLU A 36 -4.67 -14.26 -9.94
CA GLU A 36 -5.74 -15.23 -9.62
C GLU A 36 -5.27 -16.67 -9.88
N LYS A 37 -4.53 -16.89 -10.96
CA LYS A 37 -3.95 -18.18 -11.33
C LYS A 37 -2.97 -18.68 -10.26
N ASP A 38 -2.08 -17.82 -9.77
CA ASP A 38 -1.09 -18.18 -8.74
C ASP A 38 -1.77 -18.48 -7.40
N THR A 39 -2.79 -17.70 -7.07
CA THR A 39 -3.62 -17.92 -5.89
C THR A 39 -4.34 -19.28 -5.94
N LYS A 40 -4.97 -19.61 -7.07
CA LYS A 40 -5.63 -20.91 -7.28
C LYS A 40 -4.64 -22.08 -7.20
N ASN A 41 -3.45 -21.93 -7.79
CA ASN A 41 -2.40 -22.95 -7.72
C ASN A 41 -1.89 -23.17 -6.30
N TYR A 42 -1.67 -22.10 -5.53
CA TYR A 42 -1.25 -22.17 -4.13
C TYR A 42 -2.33 -22.78 -3.23
N LEU A 43 -3.60 -22.42 -3.46
CA LEU A 43 -4.73 -23.01 -2.76
C LEU A 43 -4.82 -24.51 -3.05
N HIS A 44 -4.66 -24.91 -4.31
CA HIS A 44 -4.68 -26.30 -4.71
C HIS A 44 -3.55 -27.13 -4.07
N SER A 45 -2.31 -26.61 -4.05
CA SER A 45 -1.18 -27.30 -3.41
C SER A 45 -1.39 -27.43 -1.90
N THR A 46 -1.90 -26.38 -1.25
CA THR A 46 -2.20 -26.39 0.19
C THR A 46 -3.30 -27.38 0.54
N LEU A 47 -4.40 -27.36 -0.21
CA LEU A 47 -5.50 -28.30 0.00
C LEU A 47 -5.05 -29.74 -0.25
N LYS A 48 -4.16 -30.01 -1.23
CA LYS A 48 -3.57 -31.35 -1.43
C LYS A 48 -2.80 -31.85 -0.23
N VAL A 49 -2.02 -30.99 0.45
CA VAL A 49 -1.31 -31.36 1.68
C VAL A 49 -2.32 -31.73 2.79
N PHE A 50 -3.37 -30.93 2.97
CA PHE A 50 -4.45 -31.26 3.92
C PHE A 50 -5.20 -32.53 3.55
N GLY A 51 -5.47 -32.72 2.26
CA GLY A 51 -6.10 -33.92 1.74
C GLY A 51 -5.28 -35.16 2.04
N SER A 52 -3.95 -35.11 1.81
CA SER A 52 -3.04 -36.21 2.14
C SER A 52 -3.04 -36.57 3.62
N LEU A 53 -3.13 -35.58 4.52
CA LEU A 53 -3.20 -35.82 5.97
C LEU A 53 -4.51 -36.48 6.42
N ASN A 54 -5.55 -36.39 5.60
CA ASN A 54 -6.87 -36.92 5.90
C ASN A 54 -7.31 -38.01 4.90
N GLU A 55 -6.39 -38.51 4.08
CA GLU A 55 -6.64 -39.50 3.02
C GLU A 55 -7.74 -39.09 2.02
N VAL A 56 -7.89 -37.78 1.76
CA VAL A 56 -8.83 -37.21 0.81
C VAL A 56 -8.10 -36.69 -0.43
N SER A 57 -8.48 -37.17 -1.61
CA SER A 57 -8.00 -36.60 -2.88
C SER A 57 -8.62 -35.22 -3.12
N VAL A 58 -7.79 -34.19 -3.23
CA VAL A 58 -8.25 -32.84 -3.57
C VAL A 58 -8.13 -32.62 -5.08
N SER A 59 -9.27 -32.41 -5.72
CA SER A 59 -9.35 -32.03 -7.14
C SER A 59 -9.08 -30.53 -7.34
N LYS A 60 -8.74 -30.15 -8.58
CA LYS A 60 -8.60 -28.74 -8.96
C LYS A 60 -9.93 -28.00 -8.84
N GLU A 61 -11.01 -28.63 -9.25
CA GLU A 61 -12.38 -28.10 -9.16
C GLU A 61 -12.80 -27.76 -7.71
N LEU A 62 -12.47 -28.62 -6.74
CA LEU A 62 -12.71 -28.32 -5.33
C LEU A 62 -11.91 -27.10 -4.85
N SER A 63 -10.70 -26.91 -5.38
CA SER A 63 -9.87 -25.76 -5.02
C SER A 63 -10.45 -24.47 -5.60
N ASP A 64 -10.93 -24.51 -6.85
CA ASP A 64 -11.59 -23.37 -7.49
C ASP A 64 -12.89 -23.00 -6.73
N GLN A 65 -13.71 -23.99 -6.32
CA GLN A 65 -14.92 -23.74 -5.52
C GLN A 65 -14.62 -23.11 -4.15
N VAL A 66 -13.52 -23.52 -3.49
CA VAL A 66 -13.08 -22.89 -2.23
C VAL A 66 -12.61 -21.45 -2.47
N TYR A 67 -11.92 -21.17 -3.57
CA TYR A 67 -11.52 -19.82 -3.95
C TYR A 67 -12.74 -18.93 -4.18
N ASP A 68 -13.71 -19.39 -4.97
CA ASP A 68 -14.93 -18.65 -5.27
C ASP A 68 -15.70 -18.35 -3.98
N TYR A 69 -15.85 -19.34 -3.08
CA TYR A 69 -16.43 -19.13 -1.76
C TYR A 69 -15.69 -18.06 -0.94
N LEU A 70 -14.35 -18.10 -0.91
CA LEU A 70 -13.55 -17.11 -0.17
C LEU A 70 -13.71 -15.70 -0.75
N LYS A 71 -13.82 -15.59 -2.06
CA LYS A 71 -14.04 -14.33 -2.79
C LYS A 71 -15.45 -13.78 -2.56
N GLU A 72 -16.49 -14.60 -2.76
CA GLU A 72 -17.90 -14.23 -2.54
C GLU A 72 -18.15 -13.75 -1.11
N ASN A 73 -17.46 -14.34 -0.13
CA ASN A 73 -17.59 -13.97 1.28
C ASN A 73 -16.58 -12.89 1.73
N LYS A 74 -15.89 -12.20 0.80
CA LYS A 74 -14.94 -11.11 1.08
C LYS A 74 -13.82 -11.48 2.08
N TYR A 75 -13.39 -12.74 2.06
CA TYR A 75 -12.25 -13.18 2.87
C TYR A 75 -10.90 -12.85 2.23
N LEU A 76 -10.91 -12.50 0.94
CA LEU A 76 -9.75 -12.00 0.21
C LEU A 76 -9.82 -10.48 0.20
N ASN A 77 -8.75 -9.82 0.66
CA ASN A 77 -8.65 -8.37 0.59
C ASN A 77 -8.37 -7.99 -0.88
N ASP A 78 -9.30 -7.28 -1.53
CA ASP A 78 -9.14 -6.80 -2.91
C ASP A 78 -8.25 -5.54 -3.02
N ILE A 79 -7.61 -5.13 -1.92
CA ILE A 79 -6.72 -3.97 -1.93
C ILE A 79 -5.43 -4.36 -2.65
N ASP A 80 -5.21 -3.78 -3.82
CA ASP A 80 -3.89 -3.75 -4.44
C ASP A 80 -3.01 -2.72 -3.71
N PHE A 81 -2.23 -3.20 -2.74
CA PHE A 81 -1.34 -2.37 -1.92
C PHE A 81 -0.22 -1.68 -2.73
N TYR A 82 0.13 -2.19 -3.92
CA TYR A 82 1.13 -1.56 -4.78
C TYR A 82 0.56 -0.35 -5.53
N SER A 83 -0.77 -0.24 -5.63
CA SER A 83 -1.47 0.91 -6.21
C SER A 83 -1.75 2.05 -5.22
N LEU A 84 -1.41 1.86 -3.94
CA LEU A 84 -1.69 2.86 -2.90
C LEU A 84 -0.72 4.03 -2.98
N THR A 85 -1.28 5.24 -2.81
CA THR A 85 -0.50 6.48 -2.75
C THR A 85 -0.43 6.97 -1.30
N PRO A 86 0.73 7.51 -0.83
CA PRO A 86 0.79 8.13 0.49
C PRO A 86 -0.31 9.18 0.68
N GLY A 87 -1.12 9.03 1.72
CA GLY A 87 -2.31 9.82 2.00
C GLY A 87 -3.64 9.07 1.77
N ASP A 88 -3.64 7.92 1.06
CA ASP A 88 -4.83 7.08 0.90
C ASP A 88 -5.35 6.65 2.28
N LYS A 89 -6.66 6.68 2.51
CA LYS A 89 -7.26 6.21 3.76
C LYS A 89 -7.79 4.81 3.61
N LEU A 90 -7.41 3.94 4.54
CA LEU A 90 -7.79 2.54 4.59
C LEU A 90 -8.70 2.30 5.81
N LEU A 91 -9.77 1.53 5.62
CA LEU A 91 -10.56 0.99 6.72
C LEU A 91 -9.90 -0.28 7.24
N LEU A 92 -9.65 -0.35 8.54
CA LEU A 92 -9.13 -1.54 9.20
C LEU A 92 -10.24 -2.45 9.71
N ARG A 93 -9.91 -3.72 9.98
CA ARG A 93 -10.78 -4.69 10.64
C ARG A 93 -11.19 -4.30 12.06
N SER A 94 -10.42 -3.42 12.71
CA SER A 94 -10.80 -2.78 13.96
C SER A 94 -11.90 -1.73 13.79
N HIS A 95 -12.31 -1.41 12.57
CA HIS A 95 -13.17 -0.28 12.18
C HIS A 95 -12.50 1.09 12.34
N GLU A 96 -11.18 1.13 12.53
CA GLU A 96 -10.40 2.36 12.52
C GLU A 96 -10.02 2.76 11.10
N ILE A 97 -9.91 4.06 10.86
CA ILE A 97 -9.41 4.61 9.60
C ILE A 97 -7.95 4.99 9.78
N VAL A 98 -7.11 4.55 8.85
CA VAL A 98 -5.68 4.85 8.86
C VAL A 98 -5.24 5.50 7.55
N GLU A 99 -4.40 6.52 7.64
CA GLU A 99 -3.73 7.12 6.48
C GLU A 99 -2.52 6.26 6.09
N PHE A 100 -2.48 5.76 4.87
CA PHE A 100 -1.37 5.01 4.31
C PHE A 100 -0.17 5.93 4.09
N ILE A 101 1.01 5.55 4.57
CA ILE A 101 2.25 6.31 4.39
C ILE A 101 3.20 5.61 3.43
N GLU A 102 3.51 4.33 3.69
CA GLU A 102 4.39 3.55 2.82
C GLU A 102 4.20 2.04 3.02
N MET A 103 4.59 1.25 2.02
CA MET A 103 4.54 -0.22 2.08
C MET A 103 5.85 -0.81 2.62
N LYS A 104 5.76 -1.87 3.43
CA LYS A 104 6.89 -2.63 4.02
C LYS A 104 6.66 -4.15 3.96
N ARG A 105 6.98 -4.77 2.82
CA ARG A 105 6.84 -6.22 2.56
C ARG A 105 5.44 -6.75 2.90
N THR A 106 5.24 -7.29 4.11
CA THR A 106 3.98 -7.87 4.62
C THR A 106 3.20 -6.91 5.53
N ASN A 107 3.73 -5.70 5.74
CA ASN A 107 3.14 -4.65 6.55
C ASN A 107 3.09 -3.35 5.73
N PHE A 108 2.39 -2.36 6.24
CA PHE A 108 2.50 -0.97 5.80
C PHE A 108 2.69 -0.06 7.02
N ILE A 109 3.22 1.12 6.80
CA ILE A 109 3.23 2.19 7.80
C ILE A 109 1.95 2.99 7.58
N GLY A 110 1.12 3.04 8.62
CA GLY A 110 -0.11 3.83 8.64
C GLY A 110 -0.07 4.88 9.74
N ARG A 111 -0.71 6.02 9.53
CA ARG A 111 -0.82 7.10 10.52
C ARG A 111 -2.23 7.20 11.08
N MET A 112 -2.33 7.15 12.42
CA MET A 112 -3.57 7.33 13.17
C MET A 112 -3.31 8.32 14.30
N ASN A 113 -4.16 9.34 14.45
CA ASN A 113 -4.01 10.38 15.50
C ASN A 113 -2.60 11.00 15.55
N GLY A 114 -2.01 11.27 14.38
CA GLY A 114 -0.66 11.85 14.23
C GLY A 114 0.50 10.91 14.53
N LYS A 115 0.26 9.66 14.94
CA LYS A 115 1.30 8.66 15.23
C LYS A 115 1.37 7.61 14.13
N ASN A 116 2.59 7.17 13.82
CA ASN A 116 2.83 6.12 12.83
C ASN A 116 2.83 4.74 13.49
N TYR A 117 2.19 3.78 12.83
CA TYR A 117 2.04 2.40 13.26
C TYR A 117 2.45 1.46 12.13
N ARG A 118 3.09 0.33 12.48
CA ARG A 118 3.36 -0.75 11.55
C ARG A 118 2.18 -1.73 11.58
N ILE A 119 1.43 -1.79 10.49
CA ILE A 119 0.16 -2.50 10.41
C ILE A 119 0.28 -3.66 9.40
N PRO A 120 -0.12 -4.89 9.74
CA PRO A 120 -0.18 -5.98 8.79
C PRO A 120 -1.13 -5.65 7.61
N ILE A 121 -0.72 -5.96 6.39
CA ILE A 121 -1.53 -5.76 5.16
C ILE A 121 -2.92 -6.39 5.30
N MET A 122 -3.00 -7.54 5.97
CA MET A 122 -4.25 -8.27 6.22
C MET A 122 -5.26 -7.53 7.11
N SER A 123 -4.81 -6.52 7.87
CA SER A 123 -5.68 -5.75 8.76
C SER A 123 -6.55 -4.73 8.01
N ALA A 124 -6.20 -4.34 6.79
CA ALA A 124 -7.05 -3.46 5.98
C ALA A 124 -8.20 -4.26 5.34
N ILE A 125 -9.35 -3.64 5.21
CA ILE A 125 -10.55 -4.18 4.55
C ILE A 125 -10.67 -3.58 3.15
N GLU A 126 -10.67 -2.25 3.07
CA GLU A 126 -10.85 -1.52 1.82
C GLU A 126 -10.18 -0.14 1.87
N VAL A 127 -10.05 0.47 0.70
CA VAL A 127 -9.67 1.88 0.55
C VAL A 127 -10.94 2.73 0.63
N VAL A 128 -11.07 3.55 1.65
CA VAL A 128 -12.27 4.39 1.86
C VAL A 128 -12.13 5.79 1.25
N GLU A 129 -10.90 6.28 1.09
CA GLU A 129 -10.63 7.58 0.47
C GLU A 129 -9.31 7.50 -0.29
N LYS A 130 -9.31 7.93 -1.54
CA LYS A 130 -8.09 8.11 -2.31
C LYS A 130 -7.49 9.48 -2.02
N ALA A 131 -6.19 9.52 -1.77
CA ALA A 131 -5.45 10.77 -1.70
C ALA A 131 -5.70 11.53 -3.01
N LYS A 132 -6.00 12.82 -2.88
CA LYS A 132 -5.95 13.69 -4.05
C LYS A 132 -4.53 13.62 -4.61
N PRO A 133 -4.36 13.42 -5.93
CA PRO A 133 -3.06 13.53 -6.54
C PRO A 133 -2.48 14.86 -6.11
N LYS A 134 -1.27 14.84 -5.52
CA LYS A 134 -0.60 16.07 -5.16
C LYS A 134 -0.42 16.86 -6.45
N GLU A 135 -1.04 18.05 -6.52
CA GLU A 135 -0.76 18.96 -7.61
C GLU A 135 0.74 19.23 -7.60
N LYS A 136 1.41 18.87 -8.70
CA LYS A 136 2.82 19.23 -8.86
C LYS A 136 2.91 20.74 -8.74
N PHE A 137 3.78 21.21 -7.87
CA PHE A 137 4.02 22.63 -7.75
C PHE A 137 4.53 23.15 -9.10
N ASP A 138 3.76 24.05 -9.70
CA ASP A 138 4.11 24.67 -10.96
C ASP A 138 5.17 25.75 -10.70
N VAL A 139 6.43 25.38 -10.91
CA VAL A 139 7.59 26.25 -10.71
C VAL A 139 7.51 27.55 -11.52
N THR A 140 6.72 27.58 -12.59
CA THR A 140 6.52 28.79 -13.41
C THR A 140 5.73 29.88 -12.68
N LYS A 141 5.05 29.53 -11.57
CA LYS A 141 4.31 30.47 -10.72
C LYS A 141 5.20 31.16 -9.68
N LEU A 142 6.46 30.75 -9.52
CA LEU A 142 7.39 31.41 -8.61
C LEU A 142 7.68 32.84 -9.08
N LYS A 143 7.63 33.79 -8.15
CA LYS A 143 8.01 35.18 -8.39
C LYS A 143 9.42 35.43 -7.87
N ALA A 144 10.15 36.32 -8.54
CA ALA A 144 11.46 36.77 -8.06
C ALA A 144 11.37 37.21 -6.58
N ASN A 145 12.38 36.82 -5.80
CA ASN A 145 12.48 36.99 -4.35
C ASN A 145 11.55 36.12 -3.49
N GLN A 146 10.79 35.19 -4.08
CA GLN A 146 9.98 34.25 -3.31
C GLN A 146 10.83 33.11 -2.75
N TYR A 147 10.60 32.73 -1.50
CA TYR A 147 11.26 31.57 -0.89
C TYR A 147 10.70 30.25 -1.43
N PHE A 148 11.57 29.26 -1.62
CA PHE A 148 11.22 27.88 -1.95
C PHE A 148 12.23 26.90 -1.33
N TYR A 149 11.86 25.63 -1.15
CA TYR A 149 12.73 24.63 -0.51
C TYR A 149 12.91 23.40 -1.37
N ILE A 150 14.14 22.97 -1.66
CA ILE A 150 14.34 21.66 -2.31
C ILE A 150 14.67 20.61 -1.26
N ASN A 151 14.15 19.39 -1.44
CA ASN A 151 14.54 18.25 -0.63
C ASN A 151 15.60 17.44 -1.37
N HIS A 152 16.85 17.61 -0.98
CA HIS A 152 17.96 16.86 -1.54
C HIS A 152 18.42 15.80 -0.54
N LYS A 153 18.17 14.52 -0.87
CA LYS A 153 18.56 13.36 -0.03
C LYS A 153 18.03 13.40 1.41
N GLY A 154 16.82 13.91 1.61
CA GLY A 154 16.19 14.01 2.94
C GLY A 154 16.55 15.28 3.71
N ILE A 155 17.38 16.16 3.14
CA ILE A 155 17.72 17.46 3.72
C ILE A 155 16.94 18.53 2.96
N ALA A 156 16.11 19.28 3.69
CA ALA A 156 15.40 20.43 3.14
C ALA A 156 16.33 21.65 3.12
N GLU A 157 16.57 22.22 1.94
CA GLU A 157 17.41 23.39 1.74
C GLU A 157 16.57 24.56 1.22
N LEU A 158 16.68 25.73 1.87
CA LEU A 158 15.93 26.95 1.53
C LEU A 158 16.67 27.79 0.49
N PHE A 159 15.91 28.31 -0.47
CA PHE A 159 16.39 29.19 -1.53
C PHE A 159 15.44 30.36 -1.77
N ILE A 160 16.00 31.46 -2.27
CA ILE A 160 15.26 32.60 -2.81
C ILE A 160 15.22 32.46 -4.32
N PHE A 161 14.03 32.40 -4.90
CA PHE A 161 13.84 32.30 -6.34
C PHE A 161 14.33 33.56 -7.03
N LYS A 162 15.18 33.39 -8.04
CA LYS A 162 15.68 34.48 -8.87
C LYS A 162 15.00 34.50 -10.23
N GLU A 163 15.15 33.42 -10.99
CA GLU A 163 14.62 33.29 -12.35
C GLU A 163 14.56 31.82 -12.79
N ILE A 164 13.88 31.55 -13.90
CA ILE A 164 14.03 30.30 -14.66
C ILE A 164 14.90 30.58 -15.87
N LYS A 165 15.98 29.82 -16.03
CA LYS A 165 16.92 29.97 -17.15
C LYS A 165 17.37 28.61 -17.65
N ASN A 166 17.32 28.39 -18.97
CA ASN A 166 17.77 27.15 -19.61
C ASN A 166 17.14 25.88 -18.98
N ASN A 167 15.81 25.91 -18.74
CA ASN A 167 15.06 24.82 -18.11
C ASN A 167 15.52 24.47 -16.68
N LYS A 168 16.13 25.43 -15.97
CA LYS A 168 16.56 25.31 -14.57
C LYS A 168 16.01 26.45 -13.75
N VAL A 169 15.67 26.16 -12.50
CA VAL A 169 15.36 27.18 -11.50
C VAL A 169 16.67 27.70 -10.92
N VAL A 170 16.86 29.02 -10.97
CA VAL A 170 17.99 29.70 -10.35
C VAL A 170 17.56 30.17 -8.97
N GLY A 171 18.14 29.57 -7.94
CA GLY A 171 17.93 29.93 -6.54
C GLY A 171 19.16 30.61 -5.93
N ILE A 172 18.94 31.48 -4.95
CA ILE A 172 19.98 32.05 -4.10
C ILE A 172 19.87 31.42 -2.71
N ASN A 173 20.94 30.81 -2.20
CA ASN A 173 20.97 30.36 -0.82
C ASN A 173 21.07 31.58 0.12
N PRO A 174 20.12 31.80 1.03
CA PRO A 174 20.08 33.03 1.84
C PRO A 174 21.26 33.13 2.82
N THR A 175 21.87 32.00 3.20
CA THR A 175 22.93 31.94 4.20
C THR A 175 24.30 32.30 3.62
N ASN A 176 24.61 31.84 2.40
CA ASN A 176 25.92 32.04 1.77
C ASN A 176 25.89 32.89 0.49
N GLN A 177 24.70 33.35 0.07
CA GLN A 177 24.47 34.15 -1.14
C GLN A 177 24.89 33.46 -2.46
N GLY A 178 25.16 32.15 -2.43
CA GLY A 178 25.52 31.37 -3.60
C GLY A 178 24.35 31.15 -4.56
N LEU A 179 24.65 31.09 -5.86
CA LEU A 179 23.68 30.79 -6.91
C LEU A 179 23.67 29.29 -7.24
N TYR A 180 22.47 28.72 -7.31
CA TYR A 180 22.26 27.30 -7.56
C TYR A 180 21.33 27.12 -8.75
N ASN A 181 21.74 26.27 -9.70
CA ASN A 181 20.96 25.91 -10.87
C ASN A 181 20.35 24.54 -10.65
N ILE A 182 19.05 24.50 -10.35
CA ILE A 182 18.34 23.29 -9.97
C ILE A 182 17.51 22.83 -11.17
N ALA A 183 17.58 21.55 -11.54
CA ALA A 183 16.76 21.05 -12.64
C ALA A 183 15.28 21.09 -12.22
N ILE A 184 14.39 21.50 -13.13
CA ILE A 184 12.96 21.56 -12.83
C ILE A 184 12.41 20.19 -12.41
N ASP A 185 12.97 19.11 -12.96
CA ASP A 185 12.58 17.73 -12.61
C ASP A 185 12.94 17.33 -11.17
N ASP A 186 13.85 18.06 -10.51
CA ASP A 186 14.20 17.84 -9.10
C ASP A 186 13.13 18.42 -8.15
N PHE A 187 12.17 19.20 -8.66
CA PHE A 187 11.06 19.76 -7.89
C PHE A 187 9.95 18.70 -7.69
N ASN A 188 10.25 17.59 -7.03
CA ASN A 188 9.24 16.66 -6.49
C ASN A 188 8.74 17.16 -5.13
N PHE A 189 8.00 18.27 -5.13
CA PHE A 189 7.53 18.91 -3.88
C PHE A 189 6.40 18.15 -3.22
N ASN A 190 6.44 18.10 -1.89
CA ASN A 190 5.27 17.88 -1.06
C ASN A 190 4.62 19.25 -0.77
N PRO A 191 3.36 19.51 -1.15
CA PRO A 191 2.70 20.80 -0.93
C PRO A 191 2.64 21.24 0.54
N LEU A 192 2.76 20.29 1.48
CA LEU A 192 2.81 20.55 2.92
C LEU A 192 4.14 21.19 3.39
N ASP A 193 5.18 21.17 2.55
CA ASP A 193 6.48 21.80 2.87
C ASP A 193 6.51 23.29 2.47
N ILE A 194 5.43 23.80 1.87
CA ILE A 194 5.25 25.22 1.57
C ILE A 194 4.44 25.84 2.70
N CYS A 195 5.14 26.31 3.74
CA CYS A 195 4.53 27.27 4.65
C CYS A 195 4.26 28.56 3.86
N TYR A 196 2.98 28.85 3.61
CA TYR A 196 2.55 30.16 3.16
C TYR A 196 2.94 31.21 4.21
N ASN A 197 3.76 32.18 3.80
CA ASN A 197 4.06 33.47 4.43
C ASN A 197 4.16 33.48 5.98
N LEU A 198 5.39 33.51 6.50
CA LEU A 198 5.71 34.30 7.70
C LEU A 198 5.91 35.77 7.29
#